data_AF-A0A6C0IKK8-F1
#
_entry.id   AF-A0A6C0IKK8-F1
#
_cell.length_a   1.000
_cell.length_b   1.000
_cell.length_c   1.000
_cell.angle_alpha   90.00
_cell.angle_beta   90.00
_cell.angle_gamma   90.00
#
_symmetry.space_group_name_H-M   'P 1'
#
loop_
_entity.id
_entity.type
_entity.pdbx_description
1 polymer ?
#
loop_
_entity_poly.entity_id
_entity_poly.type
_entity_poly.pdbx_seq_one_letter_code
_entity_poly.pdbx_strand_id
1 'polypeptide(L)' 'MTTLLRIRYTGIEALPSSIHTREEFLYIMHNRITTHPLVLQLIKEGMLFFKGYRLPKGFKQFTLEDWMDFAGASHIIC' A
#
# COMPACT_ATOMS: atom_id res chain seq x y z
N MET A 1 -16.12 21.70 -11.88
CA MET A 1 -15.21 21.37 -10.78
C MET A 1 -14.94 19.89 -10.86
N THR A 2 -13.72 19.48 -11.20
CA THR A 2 -13.34 18.07 -11.28
C THR A 2 -12.99 17.60 -9.88
N THR A 3 -13.86 16.80 -9.27
CA THR A 3 -13.57 16.13 -8.02
C THR A 3 -12.34 15.25 -8.21
N LEU A 4 -11.27 15.49 -7.44
CA LEU A 4 -10.07 14.66 -7.51
C LEU A 4 -10.25 13.49 -6.55
N LEU A 5 -10.35 12.27 -7.10
CA LEU A 5 -10.37 11.05 -6.31
C LEU A 5 -9.03 10.89 -5.58
N ARG A 6 -9.05 10.97 -4.24
CA ARG A 6 -7.87 10.78 -3.39
C ARG A 6 -8.01 9.48 -2.59
N ILE A 7 -6.90 9.01 -2.03
CA ILE A 7 -6.84 7.81 -1.20
C ILE A 7 -6.41 8.21 0.20
N ARG A 8 -7.21 7.85 1.20
CA ARG A 8 -6.85 7.95 2.60
C ARG A 8 -6.12 6.68 3.02
N TYR A 9 -4.87 6.82 3.45
CA TYR A 9 -4.03 5.73 3.94
C TYR A 9 -3.19 6.22 5.12
N THR A 10 -3.24 5.50 6.23
CA THR A 10 -2.58 5.85 7.51
C THR A 10 -1.52 4.82 7.92
N GLY A 11 -1.10 3.96 6.99
CA GLY A 11 -0.14 2.90 7.30
C GLY A 11 1.32 3.34 7.18
N ILE A 12 2.19 2.34 7.08
CA ILE A 12 3.64 2.50 6.91
C ILE A 12 3.93 3.39 5.70
N GLU A 13 4.83 4.37 5.87
CA GLU A 13 5.24 5.33 4.84
C GLU A 13 4.11 6.24 4.30
N ALA A 14 2.96 6.31 5.00
CA ALA A 14 1.94 7.30 4.68
C ALA A 14 2.45 8.73 4.85
N LEU A 15 1.90 9.66 4.05
CA LEU A 15 2.18 11.08 4.21
C LEU A 15 1.63 11.56 5.57
N PRO A 16 2.18 12.64 6.16
CA PRO A 16 1.61 13.21 7.40
C PRO A 16 0.12 13.58 7.27
N SER A 17 -0.32 13.96 6.06
CA SER A 17 -1.73 14.24 5.76
C SER A 17 -2.60 12.99 5.69
N SER A 18 -2.01 11.80 5.54
CA SER A 18 -2.68 10.53 5.22
C SER A 18 -3.49 10.54 3.92
N ILE A 19 -3.31 11.56 3.07
CA ILE A 19 -4.05 11.74 1.81
C ILE A 19 -3.06 11.64 0.66
N HIS A 20 -3.37 10.76 -0.29
CA HIS A 20 -2.52 10.41 -1.41
C HIS A 20 -3.26 10.52 -2.74
N THR A 21 -2.54 10.79 -3.83
CA THR A 21 -3.01 10.44 -5.17
C THR A 21 -2.96 8.93 -5.37
N ARG A 22 -3.58 8.46 -6.46
CA ARG A 22 -3.47 7.06 -6.90
C ARG A 22 -2.00 6.66 -7.08
N GLU A 23 -1.22 7.50 -7.74
CA GLU A 23 0.18 7.24 -8.06
C GLU A 23 1.05 7.19 -6.81
N GLU A 24 0.84 8.10 -5.86
CA GLU A 24 1.55 8.12 -4.58
C GLU A 24 1.26 6.86 -3.76
N PHE A 25 -0.02 6.47 -3.68
CA PHE A 25 -0.42 5.25 -2.97
C PHE A 25 0.19 4.00 -3.62
N LEU A 26 0.08 3.86 -4.95
CA LEU A 26 0.66 2.73 -5.67
C LEU A 26 2.18 2.70 -5.57
N TYR A 27 2.85 3.84 -5.55
CA TYR A 27 4.29 3.91 -5.34
C TYR A 27 4.70 3.37 -3.96
N ILE A 28 3.96 3.73 -2.91
CA ILE A 28 4.18 3.18 -1.56
C ILE A 28 3.98 1.67 -1.59
N MET A 29 2.87 1.20 -2.17
CA MET A 29 2.53 -0.22 -2.17
C MET A 29 3.48 -1.08 -3.01
N HIS A 30 3.82 -0.65 -4.22
CA HIS A 30 4.66 -1.41 -5.14
C HIS A 30 6.14 -1.24 -4.88
N ASN A 31 6.64 -0.02 -4.68
CA ASN A 31 8.09 0.19 -4.56
C ASN A 31 8.53 0.12 -3.12
N ARG A 32 7.88 0.84 -2.21
CA ARG A 32 8.39 0.96 -0.83
C ARG A 32 8.19 -0.34 -0.06
N ILE A 33 7.02 -0.96 -0.13
CA ILE A 33 6.79 -2.23 0.59
C ILE A 33 7.65 -3.35 0.00
N THR A 34 7.80 -3.47 -1.32
CA THR A 34 8.48 -4.64 -1.90
C THR A 34 10.01 -4.55 -1.89
N THR A 35 10.57 -3.35 -1.81
CA THR A 35 12.02 -3.13 -1.82
C THR A 35 12.60 -2.77 -0.46
N HIS A 36 11.76 -2.55 0.57
CA HIS A 36 12.26 -2.25 1.91
C HIS A 36 13.09 -3.43 2.44
N PRO A 37 14.32 -3.21 2.95
CA PRO A 37 15.20 -4.29 3.42
C PRO A 37 14.55 -5.25 4.41
N LEU A 38 13.72 -4.70 5.30
CA LEU A 38 12.96 -5.47 6.30
C LEU A 38 11.91 -6.40 5.64
N VAL A 39 11.26 -5.94 4.57
CA VAL A 39 10.34 -6.78 3.79
C VAL A 39 11.11 -7.78 2.92
N LEU A 40 12.25 -7.41 2.35
CA LEU A 40 13.13 -8.33 1.61
C LEU A 40 13.69 -9.46 2.49
N GLN A 41 14.04 -9.16 3.74
CA GLN A 41 14.46 -10.16 4.73
C GLN A 41 13.31 -11.11 5.05
N LEU A 42 12.12 -10.56 5.31
CA LEU A 42 10.89 -11.31 5.54
C LEU A 42 10.46 -12.16 4.31
N ILE A 43 10.71 -11.69 3.08
CA ILE A 43 10.54 -12.48 1.84
C ILE A 43 11.48 -13.68 1.82
N LYS A 44 12.77 -13.48 2.14
CA LYS A 44 13.78 -14.55 2.15
C LYS A 44 13.44 -15.66 3.16
N GLU A 45 12.77 -15.31 4.25
CA GLU A 45 12.30 -16.24 5.27
C GLU A 45 10.91 -16.84 4.97
N GLY A 46 10.30 -16.52 3.81
CA GLY A 46 8.98 -17.04 3.40
C GLY A 46 7.80 -16.42 4.17
N MET A 47 8.06 -15.35 4.92
CA MET A 47 7.17 -14.70 5.88
C MET A 47 6.98 -13.23 5.54
N LEU A 48 6.38 -12.90 4.40
CA LEU A 48 6.01 -11.52 4.10
C LEU A 48 4.94 -11.03 5.07
N PHE A 49 5.22 -10.06 5.95
CA PHE A 49 4.20 -9.42 6.79
C PHE A 49 4.08 -7.92 6.46
N PHE A 50 2.85 -7.42 6.32
CA PHE A 50 2.53 -6.00 6.24
C PHE A 50 1.40 -5.70 7.22
N LYS A 51 1.58 -4.72 8.11
CA LYS A 51 0.68 -4.48 9.27
C LYS A 51 0.41 -5.74 10.11
N GLY A 52 1.37 -6.67 10.19
CA GLY A 52 1.19 -7.96 10.88
C GLY A 52 0.37 -9.00 10.11
N TYR A 53 -0.07 -8.70 8.87
CA TYR A 53 -0.76 -9.64 7.99
C TYR A 53 0.18 -10.23 6.96
N ARG A 54 0.06 -11.53 6.71
CA ARG A 54 0.89 -12.21 5.70
C ARG A 54 0.52 -11.71 4.29
N LEU A 55 1.46 -11.19 3.51
CA LEU A 55 1.19 -10.88 2.10
C LEU A 55 0.95 -12.19 1.34
N PRO A 56 -0.11 -12.25 0.51
CA PRO A 56 -0.41 -13.43 -0.27
C PRO A 56 0.64 -13.65 -1.38
N LYS A 57 0.86 -14.91 -1.77
CA LYS A 57 1.84 -15.31 -2.83
C LYS A 57 1.65 -14.56 -4.17
N GLY A 58 0.45 -14.05 -4.43
CA GLY A 58 0.09 -13.30 -5.64
C GLY A 58 0.12 -11.77 -5.51
N PHE A 59 0.62 -11.19 -4.40
CA PHE A 59 0.54 -9.73 -4.16
C PHE A 59 1.14 -8.86 -5.29
N LYS A 60 2.07 -9.41 -6.07
CA LYS A 60 2.65 -8.71 -7.24
C LYS A 60 1.63 -8.41 -8.34
N GLN A 61 0.48 -9.09 -8.32
CA GLN A 61 -0.62 -8.91 -9.26
C GLN A 61 -1.76 -8.07 -8.66
N PHE A 62 -1.59 -7.52 -7.45
CA PHE A 62 -2.61 -6.69 -6.83
C PHE A 62 -2.93 -5.49 -7.71
N THR A 63 -4.22 -5.31 -7.94
CA THR A 63 -4.81 -4.10 -8.47
C THR A 63 -4.76 -2.97 -7.43
N LEU A 64 -5.20 -1.78 -7.80
CA LEU A 64 -5.31 -0.68 -6.84
C LEU A 64 -6.27 -1.07 -5.71
N GLU A 65 -7.38 -1.69 -6.06
CA GLU A 65 -8.45 -2.10 -5.17
C GLU A 65 -7.95 -3.19 -4.21
N ASP A 66 -7.22 -4.19 -4.70
CA ASP A 66 -6.59 -5.21 -3.85
C ASP A 66 -5.63 -4.58 -2.83
N TRP A 67 -4.83 -3.60 -3.26
CA TRP A 67 -3.94 -2.88 -2.36
C TRP A 67 -4.69 -2.05 -1.34
N MET A 68 -5.79 -1.41 -1.73
CA MET A 68 -6.61 -0.62 -0.82
C MET A 68 -7.28 -1.49 0.23
N ASP A 69 -7.88 -2.62 -0.17
CA ASP A 69 -8.49 -3.58 0.74
C ASP A 69 -7.45 -4.15 1.70
N PHE A 70 -6.30 -4.57 1.18
CA PHE A 70 -5.22 -5.12 1.99
C PHE A 70 -4.64 -4.10 2.97
N ALA A 71 -4.46 -2.85 2.54
CA ALA A 71 -3.88 -1.81 3.37
C ALA A 71 -4.89 -1.15 4.32
N GLY A 72 -6.19 -1.44 4.17
CA GLY A 72 -7.27 -0.71 4.85
C GLY A 72 -7.31 0.76 4.43
N ALA A 73 -7.07 1.05 3.15
CA ALA A 73 -7.17 2.37 2.57
C ALA A 73 -8.57 2.61 1.99
N SER A 74 -8.96 3.87 1.80
CA SER A 74 -10.29 4.20 1.27
C SER A 74 -10.25 5.39 0.34
N HIS A 75 -11.15 5.40 -0.65
CA HIS A 75 -11.34 6.57 -1.49
C HIS A 75 -11.96 7.71 -0.69
N ILE A 76 -11.50 8.93 -0.95
CA ILE A 76 -12.13 10.15 -0.44
C ILE A 76 -12.36 11.12 -1.59
N ILE A 77 -13.44 11.87 -1.45
CA ILE A 77 -13.81 13.00 -2.30
C ILE A 77 -13.26 14.25 -1.62
N CYS A 78 -12.36 14.95 -2.29
CA CYS A 78 -11.80 16.24 -1.87
C CYS A 78 -12.26 17.36 -2.80
#